data_AF-A0A924VR12-F1
#
_entry.id   AF-A0A924VR12-F1
#
_cell.length_a   1.000
_cell.length_b   1.000
_cell.length_c   1.000
_cell.angle_alpha   90.00
_cell.angle_beta   90.00
_cell.angle_gamma   90.00
#
_symmetry.space_group_name_H-M   'P 1'
#
loop_
_entity.id
_entity.type
_entity.pdbx_description
1 polymer ?
#
loop_
_entity_poly.entity_id
_entity_poly.type
_entity_poly.pdbx_seq_one_letter_code
_entity_poly.pdbx_strand_id
1 'polypeptide(L)' 'MSRVTIDITISLDGFVAGPNQSVENPIGENGDRLHRWMFEAAAKNASELEAITSSGSDIKEAR' A
#
# COMPACT_ATOMS: atom_id res chain seq x y z
N MET A 1 -3.64 19.96 -19.07
CA MET A 1 -4.46 19.22 -18.08
C MET A 1 -3.53 18.64 -17.03
N SER A 2 -3.93 18.60 -15.77
CA SER A 2 -3.19 17.89 -14.72
C SER A 2 -3.35 16.38 -14.88
N ARG A 3 -2.32 15.60 -14.52
CA ARG A 3 -2.34 14.13 -14.51
C ARG A 3 -2.58 13.66 -13.08
N VAL A 4 -3.56 12.78 -12.87
CA VAL A 4 -3.83 12.12 -11.59
C VAL A 4 -3.34 10.68 -11.68
N THR A 5 -2.53 10.25 -10.72
CA THR A 5 -1.97 8.89 -10.63
C THR A 5 -2.39 8.24 -9.31
N ILE A 6 -2.53 6.93 -9.31
CA ILE A 6 -2.83 6.11 -8.12
C ILE A 6 -1.94 4.88 -8.17
N ASP A 7 -1.29 4.59 -7.06
CA ASP A 7 -0.50 3.38 -6.83
C ASP A 7 -1.14 2.58 -5.69
N ILE A 8 -1.49 1.33 -5.94
CA ILE A 8 -2.16 0.46 -4.95
C ILE A 8 -1.72 -0.99 -5.12
N THR A 9 -1.64 -1.72 -4.00
CA THR A 9 -1.47 -3.18 -4.03
C THR A 9 -2.83 -3.86 -3.93
N ILE A 10 -3.03 -4.91 -4.72
CA ILE A 10 -4.28 -5.68 -4.77
C ILE A 10 -3.96 -7.18 -4.78
N SER A 11 -4.81 -7.97 -4.14
CA SER A 11 -4.78 -9.43 -4.22
C SER A 11 -5.22 -9.92 -5.61
N LEU A 12 -4.92 -11.19 -5.91
CA LEU A 12 -5.31 -11.80 -7.19
C LEU A 12 -6.82 -11.81 -7.42
N ASP A 13 -7.60 -11.90 -6.34
CA ASP A 13 -9.06 -11.90 -6.32
C ASP A 13 -9.68 -10.50 -6.19
N GLY A 14 -8.86 -9.44 -6.21
CA GLY A 14 -9.35 -8.06 -6.37
C GLY A 14 -9.58 -7.28 -5.07
N PHE A 15 -8.94 -7.66 -3.97
CA PHE A 15 -9.07 -7.00 -2.66
C PHE A 15 -7.79 -6.26 -2.26
N VAL A 16 -7.97 -5.12 -1.60
CA VAL A 16 -6.86 -4.23 -1.18
C VAL A 16 -6.54 -4.34 0.31
N ALA A 17 -7.36 -5.10 1.05
CA ALA A 17 -7.24 -5.37 2.47
C ALA A 17 -7.68 -6.81 2.76
N GLY A 18 -7.27 -7.35 3.89
CA GLY A 18 -7.74 -8.65 4.38
C GLY A 18 -9.21 -8.62 4.83
N PRO A 19 -9.85 -9.78 5.04
CA PRO A 19 -11.20 -9.85 5.60
C PRO A 19 -11.26 -9.26 7.02
N ASN A 20 -12.47 -8.92 7.48
CA ASN A 20 -12.72 -8.40 8.84
C ASN A 20 -11.92 -7.14 9.21
N GLN A 21 -11.75 -6.20 8.27
CA GLN A 21 -11.14 -4.90 8.52
C GLN A 21 -11.95 -4.09 9.55
N SER A 22 -11.28 -3.52 10.54
CA SER A 22 -11.88 -2.69 11.59
C SER A 22 -10.98 -1.50 11.93
N VAL A 23 -11.36 -0.67 12.92
CA VAL A 23 -10.49 0.41 13.41
C VAL A 23 -9.28 -0.17 14.15
N GLU A 24 -9.49 -1.26 14.89
CA GLU A 24 -8.45 -1.97 15.64
C GLU A 24 -7.54 -2.80 14.73
N ASN A 25 -8.08 -3.26 13.59
CA ASN A 25 -7.33 -3.97 12.56
C ASN A 25 -7.53 -3.30 11.17
N PRO A 26 -6.85 -2.17 10.91
CA PRO A 26 -7.12 -1.31 9.76
C PRO A 26 -6.80 -1.94 8.41
N ILE A 27 -5.95 -2.98 8.38
CA ILE A 27 -5.60 -3.68 7.14
C ILE A 27 -6.36 -5.00 6.96
N GLY A 28 -7.18 -5.39 7.94
CA GLY A 28 -7.87 -6.68 7.95
C GLY A 28 -6.94 -7.86 8.25
N GLU A 29 -7.53 -9.02 8.45
CA GLU A 29 -6.80 -10.25 8.78
C GLU A 29 -5.86 -10.64 7.63
N ASN A 30 -4.56 -10.81 7.93
CA ASN A 30 -3.53 -11.12 6.94
C ASN A 30 -3.35 -10.07 5.83
N GLY A 31 -3.89 -8.85 5.99
CA GLY A 31 -3.76 -7.79 4.99
C GLY A 31 -2.32 -7.32 4.80
N ASP A 32 -1.49 -7.43 5.84
CA ASP A 32 -0.05 -7.17 5.82
C ASP A 32 0.67 -7.97 4.72
N ARG A 33 0.17 -9.16 4.38
CA ARG A 33 0.78 -10.03 3.37
C ARG A 33 0.89 -9.37 2.00
N LEU A 34 -0.07 -8.50 1.66
CA LEU A 34 -0.03 -7.71 0.42
C LEU A 34 1.11 -6.69 0.44
N HIS A 35 1.49 -6.19 1.60
CA HIS A 35 2.46 -5.10 1.75
C HIS A 35 3.84 -5.55 2.22
N ARG A 36 4.08 -6.84 2.49
CA ARG A 36 5.40 -7.31 2.96
C ARG A 36 6.55 -6.94 2.01
N TRP A 37 6.32 -6.88 0.71
CA TRP A 37 7.35 -6.54 -0.27
C TRP A 37 7.95 -5.14 -0.04
N MET A 38 7.15 -4.16 0.38
CA MET A 38 7.58 -2.78 0.59
C MET A 38 8.31 -2.58 1.92
N PHE A 39 8.03 -3.41 2.93
CA PHE A 39 8.63 -3.30 4.26
C PHE A 39 9.77 -4.29 4.48
N GLU A 40 9.53 -5.58 4.26
CA GLU A 40 10.49 -6.65 4.53
C GLU A 40 11.57 -6.76 3.45
N ALA A 41 11.26 -6.36 2.22
CA ALA A 41 12.17 -6.40 1.07
C ALA A 41 12.45 -5.01 0.48
N ALA A 42 12.38 -3.95 1.30
CA ALA A 42 12.48 -2.56 0.87
C ALA A 42 13.71 -2.27 0.00
N ALA A 43 14.90 -2.75 0.42
CA ALA A 43 16.15 -2.52 -0.30
C ALA A 43 16.15 -3.11 -1.72
N LYS A 44 15.46 -4.25 -1.92
CA LYS A 44 15.33 -4.88 -3.24
C LYS A 44 14.34 -4.12 -4.13
N ASN A 45 13.36 -3.45 -3.54
CA ASN A 45 12.26 -2.80 -4.23
C ASN A 45 12.35 -1.26 -4.17
N ALA A 46 13.55 -0.71 -3.96
CA ALA A 46 13.75 0.73 -3.75
C ALA A 46 13.21 1.59 -4.91
N SER A 47 13.38 1.14 -6.16
CA SER A 47 12.86 1.83 -7.34
C SER A 47 11.34 2.00 -7.31
N GLU A 48 10.62 0.98 -6.85
CA GLU A 48 9.16 1.01 -6.78
C GLU A 48 8.68 1.93 -5.66
N LEU A 49 9.38 1.92 -4.51
CA LEU A 49 9.08 2.83 -3.39
C LEU A 49 9.31 4.29 -3.76
N GLU A 50 10.39 4.58 -4.49
CA GLU A 50 10.67 5.91 -5.02
C GLU A 50 9.59 6.33 -6.03
N ALA A 51 9.16 5.43 -6.91
CA ALA A 51 8.12 5.72 -7.89
C ALA A 51 6.79 6.11 -7.23
N ILE A 52 6.35 5.38 -6.18
CA ILE A 52 5.12 5.66 -5.44
C ILE A 52 5.13 7.07 -4.81
N THR A 53 6.28 7.50 -4.29
CA THR A 53 6.40 8.81 -3.62
C THR A 53 6.66 9.96 -4.59
N SER A 54 7.18 9.68 -5.79
CA SER A 54 7.53 10.69 -6.81
C SER A 54 6.35 11.52 -7.31
N SER A 55 5.12 11.00 -7.19
CA SER A 55 3.88 11.62 -7.63
C SER A 55 3.35 12.70 -6.68
N GLY A 56 4.00 12.94 -5.54
CA GLY A 56 3.50 13.83 -4.48
C GLY A 56 2.40 13.19 -3.62
N SER A 57 2.43 11.87 -3.45
CA SER A 57 1.48 11.15 -2.59
C SER A 57 1.81 11.40 -1.11
N ASP A 58 1.06 12.29 -0.47
CA ASP A 58 1.13 12.54 0.99
C ASP A 58 0.21 11.55 1.73
N ILE A 59 0.76 10.46 2.27
CA ILE A 59 0.05 9.64 3.26
C ILE A 59 0.21 10.33 4.62
N LYS A 60 -0.77 11.16 5.00
CA LYS A 60 -0.82 11.69 6.36
C LYS A 60 -1.23 10.57 7.31
N GLU A 61 -0.37 10.30 8.27
CA GLU A 61 -0.58 9.37 9.37
C GLU A 61 -1.99 9.54 9.96
N ALA A 62 -2.79 8.47 9.91
CA ALA A 62 -4.10 8.43 10.56
C ALA A 62 -3.84 8.35 12.07
N ARG A 63 -4.02 9.48 12.75
CA ARG A 63 -3.92 9.59 14.20
C ARG A 63 -5.02 8.80 14.91
#